data_AF-A0A9P4K9P9-F1
#
_entry.id   AF-A0A9P4K9P9-F1
#
_cell.length_a   1.000
_cell.length_b   1.000
_cell.length_c   1.000
_cell.angle_alpha   90.00
_cell.angle_beta   90.00
_cell.angle_gamma   90.00
#
_symmetry.space_group_name_H-M   'P 1'
#
loop_
_entity.id
_entity.type
_entity.pdbx_description
1 polymer ?
#
loop_
_entity_poly.entity_id
_entity_poly.type
_entity_poly.pdbx_seq_one_letter_code
_entity_poly.pdbx_strand_id
1 'polypeptide(L)'
;MQYIGDTKAGALIGMDKYGNKYYENLEEELPLRTRWVDYKDKEYDPSQIEPGWHAWMSYMVDKAPPADPILQRQVREWEPKEHRPTLTWSRSGYKPYSTTKNNYSPWVPVVKPRQ
;
A
#
# COMPACT_ATOMS: atom_id res chain seq x y z
N MET A 1 -17.32 14.25 12.02
CA MET A 1 -16.17 15.01 12.57
C MET A 1 -15.05 14.16 13.18
N GLN A 2 -15.19 12.83 13.32
CA GLN A 2 -14.24 11.99 14.09
C GLN A 2 -12.94 11.58 13.36
N TYR A 3 -12.82 11.83 12.05
CA TYR A 3 -11.71 11.31 11.24
C TYR A 3 -10.83 12.44 10.67
N ILE A 4 -11.32 13.13 9.64
CA ILE A 4 -10.53 14.12 8.90
C ILE A 4 -10.33 15.45 9.65
N GLY A 5 -11.10 15.69 10.72
CA GLY A 5 -11.07 16.94 11.51
C GLY A 5 -11.67 18.17 10.81
N ASP A 6 -12.07 18.02 9.55
CA ASP A 6 -12.63 19.05 8.68
C ASP A 6 -13.97 18.59 8.09
N THR A 7 -14.87 19.52 7.78
CA THR A 7 -16.17 19.18 7.18
C THR A 7 -16.06 19.38 5.68
N LYS A 8 -15.90 18.28 4.94
CA LYS A 8 -15.78 18.28 3.48
C LYS A 8 -16.99 17.67 2.82
N ALA A 9 -17.38 18.20 1.66
CA ALA A 9 -18.42 17.67 0.80
C ALA A 9 -17.88 17.56 -0.63
N GLY A 10 -18.12 16.42 -1.28
CA GLY A 10 -17.64 16.15 -2.64
C GLY A 10 -18.26 14.91 -3.25
N ALA A 11 -18.02 14.72 -4.54
CA ALA A 11 -18.52 13.57 -5.28
C ALA A 11 -17.72 12.31 -4.94
N LEU A 12 -18.41 11.18 -4.75
CA LEU A 12 -17.76 9.88 -4.58
C LEU A 12 -17.24 9.40 -5.94
N ILE A 13 -15.92 9.36 -6.09
CA ILE A 13 -15.25 8.92 -7.32
C ILE A 13 -15.13 7.40 -7.38
N GLY A 14 -14.91 6.76 -6.23
CA GLY A 14 -14.87 5.31 -6.15
C GLY A 14 -14.41 4.79 -4.81
N MET A 15 -14.22 3.47 -4.76
CA MET A 15 -13.80 2.74 -3.58
C MET A 15 -12.70 1.75 -3.99
N ASP A 16 -11.67 1.59 -3.16
CA ASP A 16 -10.65 0.56 -3.38
C ASP A 16 -11.10 -0.82 -2.89
N LYS A 17 -10.28 -1.85 -3.08
CA LYS A 17 -10.62 -3.21 -2.64
C LYS A 17 -10.58 -3.35 -1.12
N TYR A 18 -9.81 -2.51 -0.45
CA TYR A 18 -9.73 -2.48 1.01
C TYR A 18 -11.02 -1.90 1.63
N GLY A 19 -11.69 -1.02 0.89
CA GLY A 19 -12.95 -0.35 1.21
C GLY A 19 -12.78 1.12 1.57
N ASN A 20 -11.61 1.73 1.33
CA ASN A 20 -11.42 3.17 1.45
C ASN A 20 -12.17 3.88 0.30
N LYS A 21 -12.81 5.00 0.63
CA LYS A 21 -13.63 5.77 -0.32
C LYS A 21 -12.90 7.05 -0.72
N TYR A 22 -12.96 7.38 -2.00
CA TYR A 22 -12.24 8.51 -2.56
C TYR A 22 -13.22 9.54 -3.10
N TYR A 23 -12.97 10.80 -2.75
CA TYR A 23 -13.85 11.91 -3.04
C TYR A 23 -13.10 13.05 -3.74
N GLU A 24 -13.82 13.81 -4.56
CA GLU A 24 -13.31 14.98 -5.24
C GLU A 24 -14.32 16.15 -5.21
N ASN A 25 -13.83 17.36 -4.99
CA ASN A 25 -14.55 18.62 -5.17
C ASN A 25 -13.58 19.68 -5.72
N LEU A 26 -13.76 20.09 -6.97
CA LEU A 26 -12.88 21.04 -7.67
C LEU A 26 -13.39 22.50 -7.59
N GLU A 27 -14.63 22.73 -7.17
CA GLU A 27 -15.29 24.04 -7.28
C GLU A 27 -15.12 24.88 -6.02
N GLU A 28 -15.28 24.28 -4.84
CA GLU A 28 -15.34 25.01 -3.57
C GLU A 28 -14.05 24.92 -2.74
N GLU A 29 -13.18 23.97 -3.06
CA GLU A 29 -11.97 23.68 -2.29
C GLU A 29 -10.72 24.36 -2.85
N LEU A 30 -9.76 24.60 -1.96
CA LEU A 30 -8.46 25.16 -2.34
C LEU A 30 -7.64 24.14 -3.15
N PRO A 31 -6.71 24.60 -4.00
CA PRO A 31 -5.77 23.70 -4.68
C PRO A 31 -5.10 22.75 -3.69
N LEU A 32 -4.93 21.48 -4.12
CA LEU A 32 -4.40 20.36 -3.32
C LEU A 32 -5.32 19.84 -2.19
N ARG A 33 -6.43 20.51 -1.87
CA ARG A 33 -7.45 20.02 -0.92
C ARG A 33 -8.71 19.46 -1.61
N THR A 34 -8.73 19.48 -2.94
CA THR A 34 -9.87 19.05 -3.77
C THR A 34 -10.10 17.55 -3.75
N ARG A 35 -9.06 16.73 -3.50
CA ARG A 35 -9.15 15.27 -3.37
C ARG A 35 -8.90 14.84 -1.93
N TRP A 36 -9.68 13.88 -1.44
CA TRP A 36 -9.43 13.25 -0.15
C TRP A 36 -9.93 11.81 -0.10
N VAL A 37 -9.47 11.09 0.92
CA VAL A 37 -9.84 9.71 1.22
C VAL A 37 -10.56 9.65 2.55
N ASP A 38 -11.61 8.84 2.62
CA ASP A 38 -12.25 8.37 3.84
C ASP A 38 -11.85 6.91 4.04
N TYR A 39 -11.00 6.67 5.03
CA TYR A 39 -10.49 5.33 5.31
C TYR A 39 -11.59 4.47 5.92
N LYS A 40 -11.58 3.18 5.58
CA LYS A 40 -12.50 2.22 6.18
C LYS A 40 -12.21 1.98 7.66
N ASP A 41 -10.94 1.87 8.00
CA ASP A 41 -10.49 1.54 9.35
C ASP A 41 -10.31 2.81 10.19
N LYS A 42 -10.60 2.70 11.48
CA LYS A 42 -10.44 3.82 12.43
C LYS A 42 -8.97 4.13 12.71
N GLU A 43 -8.13 3.10 12.78
CA GLU A 43 -6.68 3.23 12.83
C GLU A 43 -6.16 3.31 11.39
N TYR A 44 -6.34 4.48 10.80
CA TYR A 44 -5.96 4.72 9.41
C TYR A 44 -4.47 5.04 9.28
N ASP A 45 -3.90 4.60 8.17
CA ASP A 45 -2.51 4.87 7.79
C ASP A 45 -2.49 5.19 6.29
N PRO A 46 -1.82 6.26 5.83
CA PRO A 46 -1.63 6.55 4.41
C PRO A 46 -1.08 5.36 3.60
N SER A 47 -0.37 4.43 4.23
CA SER A 47 0.10 3.21 3.56
C SER A 47 -1.02 2.27 3.11
N GLN A 48 -2.24 2.39 3.63
CA GLN A 48 -3.40 1.57 3.27
C GLN A 48 -3.99 1.89 1.89
N ILE A 49 -3.58 3.01 1.29
CA ILE A 49 -4.04 3.45 -0.03
C ILE A 49 -3.38 2.60 -1.10
N GLU A 50 -4.18 2.01 -1.98
CA GLU A 50 -3.65 1.23 -3.10
C GLU A 50 -2.83 2.11 -4.06
N PRO A 51 -1.81 1.56 -4.75
CA PRO A 51 -0.88 2.36 -5.57
C PRO A 51 -1.55 3.23 -6.65
N GLY A 52 -2.60 2.72 -7.31
CA GLY A 52 -3.34 3.49 -8.33
C GLY A 52 -4.09 4.68 -7.72
N TRP A 53 -4.74 4.47 -6.58
CA TRP A 53 -5.43 5.53 -5.84
C TRP A 53 -4.45 6.53 -5.23
N HIS A 54 -3.27 6.07 -4.81
CA HIS A 54 -2.21 6.94 -4.31
C HIS A 54 -1.70 7.89 -5.40
N ALA A 55 -1.53 7.42 -6.64
CA ALA A 55 -1.16 8.26 -7.77
C ALA A 55 -2.22 9.33 -8.07
N TRP A 56 -3.51 8.96 -8.06
CA TRP A 56 -4.62 9.89 -8.29
C TRP A 56 -4.75 10.93 -7.16
N MET A 57 -4.69 10.49 -5.91
CA MET A 57 -4.80 11.39 -4.74
C MET A 57 -3.61 12.34 -4.65
N SER A 58 -2.43 11.92 -5.12
CA SER A 58 -1.21 12.75 -5.19
C SER A 58 -1.15 13.66 -6.43
N TYR A 59 -2.24 13.77 -7.21
CA TYR A 59 -2.30 14.55 -8.46
C TYR A 59 -1.24 14.14 -9.52
N MET A 60 -0.75 12.90 -9.49
CA MET A 60 0.14 12.39 -10.55
C MET A 60 -0.63 12.04 -11.82
N VAL A 61 -1.91 11.66 -11.66
CA VAL A 61 -2.83 11.32 -12.74
C VAL A 61 -4.17 12.01 -12.52
N ASP A 62 -4.79 12.44 -13.62
CA ASP A 62 -6.09 13.12 -13.56
C ASP A 62 -7.24 12.13 -13.41
N LYS A 63 -7.14 10.97 -14.07
CA LYS A 63 -8.18 9.95 -14.07
C LYS A 63 -7.99 8.99 -12.91
N ALA A 64 -9.08 8.70 -12.20
CA ALA A 64 -9.08 7.71 -11.14
C ALA A 64 -8.92 6.28 -11.70
N PRO A 65 -8.44 5.31 -10.90
CA PRO A 65 -8.24 3.92 -11.34
C PRO A 65 -9.45 3.27 -12.04
N PRO A 66 -10.71 3.52 -11.63
CA PRO A 66 -11.88 2.98 -12.34
C PRO A 66 -12.13 3.59 -13.72
N ALA A 67 -11.54 4.73 -14.04
CA ALA A 67 -11.74 5.44 -15.31
C ALA A 67 -10.53 5.36 -16.24
N ASP A 68 -9.33 5.08 -15.72
CA ASP A 68 -8.10 5.01 -16.50
C ASP A 68 -7.79 3.56 -16.94
N PRO A 69 -7.83 3.24 -18.25
CA PRO A 69 -7.47 1.91 -18.76
C PRO A 69 -6.05 1.47 -18.40
N ILE A 70 -5.11 2.42 -18.22
CA ILE A 70 -3.71 2.11 -17.88
C ILE A 70 -3.63 1.59 -16.44
N LEU A 71 -4.43 2.15 -15.53
CA LEU A 71 -4.47 1.77 -14.12
C LEU A 71 -5.27 0.49 -13.88
N GLN A 72 -6.16 0.13 -14.82
CA GLN A 72 -6.91 -1.15 -14.81
C GLN A 72 -6.12 -2.35 -15.32
N ARG A 73 -4.80 -2.21 -15.52
CA ARG A 73 -3.96 -3.31 -16.04
C ARG A 73 -4.12 -4.59 -15.22
N GLN A 74 -4.01 -5.73 -15.89
CA GLN A 74 -3.99 -7.02 -15.23
C GLN A 74 -2.78 -7.10 -14.27
N VAL A 75 -3.00 -7.73 -13.12
CA VAL A 75 -1.93 -8.03 -12.15
C VAL A 75 -0.93 -8.95 -12.84
N ARG A 76 0.34 -8.56 -12.83
CA ARG A 76 1.40 -9.38 -13.44
C ARG A 76 1.60 -10.65 -12.63
N GLU A 77 2.08 -11.72 -13.25
CA GLU A 77 2.23 -13.03 -12.58
C GLU A 77 3.12 -12.99 -11.32
N TRP A 78 4.12 -12.12 -11.31
CA TRP A 78 5.05 -11.93 -10.18
C TRP A 78 4.58 -10.89 -9.16
N GLU A 79 3.54 -10.11 -9.49
CA GLU A 79 3.07 -9.03 -8.65
C GLU A 79 2.16 -9.57 -7.54
N PRO A 80 2.24 -9.02 -6.31
CA PRO A 80 1.29 -9.36 -5.26
C PRO A 80 -0.15 -9.12 -5.72
N LYS A 81 -1.03 -10.10 -5.50
CA LYS A 81 -2.46 -10.01 -5.88
C LYS A 81 -3.21 -8.91 -5.13
N GLU A 82 -2.76 -8.63 -3.92
CA GLU A 82 -3.37 -7.68 -2.99
C GLU A 82 -2.33 -6.68 -2.51
N HIS A 83 -2.77 -5.44 -2.32
CA HIS A 83 -1.98 -4.39 -1.71
C HIS A 83 -1.64 -4.75 -0.26
N ARG A 84 -0.41 -4.46 0.16
CA ARG A 84 0.05 -4.69 1.54
C ARG A 84 0.47 -3.35 2.14
N PRO A 85 -0.20 -2.87 3.19
CA PRO A 85 0.19 -1.64 3.88
C PRO A 85 1.54 -1.81 4.59
N THR A 86 2.07 -0.72 5.16
CA THR A 86 3.31 -0.78 5.92
C THR A 86 3.13 -1.60 7.19
N LEU A 87 4.02 -2.59 7.39
CA LEU A 87 3.98 -3.52 8.52
C LEU A 87 5.03 -3.20 9.59
N THR A 88 5.57 -1.97 9.58
CA THR A 88 6.55 -1.49 10.57
C THR A 88 5.99 -1.62 11.98
N TRP A 89 6.83 -1.98 12.96
CA TRP A 89 6.41 -2.22 14.36
C TRP A 89 5.37 -3.34 14.57
N SER A 90 5.02 -4.11 13.53
CA SER A 90 4.20 -5.31 13.65
C SER A 90 5.05 -6.58 13.72
N ARG A 91 4.41 -7.73 14.02
CA ARG A 91 5.06 -9.05 13.94
C ARG A 91 5.58 -9.37 12.53
N SER A 92 4.95 -8.79 11.50
CA SER A 92 5.28 -9.00 10.08
C SER A 92 6.21 -7.91 9.52
N GLY A 93 6.83 -7.08 10.37
CA GLY A 93 7.80 -6.08 9.94
C GLY A 93 9.02 -6.70 9.26
N TYR A 94 9.55 -6.02 8.24
CA TYR A 94 10.75 -6.47 7.52
C TYR A 94 11.95 -6.56 8.47
N LYS A 95 12.61 -7.72 8.49
CA LYS A 95 13.82 -7.96 9.25
C LYS A 95 14.96 -8.28 8.27
N PRO A 96 15.98 -7.42 8.17
CA PRO A 96 17.11 -7.69 7.29
C PRO A 96 17.88 -8.91 7.80
N TYR A 97 18.38 -9.71 6.87
CA TYR A 97 19.26 -10.83 7.12
C TYR A 97 20.30 -10.93 6.01
N SER A 98 21.39 -11.66 6.23
CA SER A 98 22.36 -11.91 5.16
C SER A 98 21.76 -12.87 4.14
N THR A 99 21.64 -12.45 2.88
CA THR A 99 21.23 -13.32 1.78
C THR A 99 22.38 -14.20 1.29
N THR A 100 23.62 -13.95 1.74
CA THR A 100 24.77 -14.77 1.41
C THR A 100 24.88 -15.97 2.34
N LYS A 101 25.27 -17.10 1.77
CA LYS A 101 25.72 -18.26 2.57
C LYS A 101 27.11 -17.96 3.17
N ASN A 102 27.54 -18.78 4.12
CA ASN A 102 28.89 -18.66 4.64
C ASN A 102 29.91 -18.92 3.53
N ASN A 103 30.99 -18.13 3.49
CA ASN A 103 32.01 -18.25 2.44
C ASN A 103 32.81 -19.55 2.53
N TYR A 104 32.91 -20.13 3.73
CA TYR A 104 33.59 -21.39 3.99
C TYR A 104 32.61 -22.40 4.58
N SER A 105 32.74 -23.67 4.19
CA SER A 105 31.99 -24.76 4.79
C SER A 105 32.86 -25.44 5.84
N PRO A 106 32.51 -25.41 7.15
CA PRO A 106 33.28 -26.11 8.16
C PRO A 106 33.18 -27.63 7.93
N TRP A 107 34.24 -28.35 8.25
CA TRP A 107 34.20 -29.81 8.28
C TRP A 107 33.21 -30.27 9.35
N VAL A 108 32.29 -31.17 8.96
CA VAL A 108 31.35 -31.81 9.88
C VAL A 108 32.01 -33.09 10.41
N PRO A 109 32.33 -33.18 11.71
CA PRO A 109 33.03 -34.33 12.26
C PRO A 109 32.20 -35.61 12.16
N VAL A 110 32.83 -36.68 11.68
CA VAL A 110 32.26 -38.03 11.72
C VAL A 110 33.07 -38.87 12.70
N VAL A 111 32.43 -39.34 13.76
CA VAL A 111 33.06 -40.19 14.77
C VAL A 111 33.17 -41.62 14.23
N LYS A 112 34.38 -42.19 14.21
CA LYS A 112 34.62 -43.62 13.92
C LYS A 112 35.23 -44.30 15.15
N PRO A 113 34.79 -45.52 15.52
CA PRO A 113 35.40 -46.29 16.60
C PRO A 113 36.83 -46.69 16.23
N ARG A 114 37.69 -46.88 17.24
CA ARG A 114 39.05 -47.41 17.07
C ARG A 114 38.96 -48.91 16.77
N GLN A 115 39.73 -49.40 15.79
CA GLN A 115 39.86 -50.82 15.43
C GLN A 115 41.00 -51.48 16.19
#